data_AF-A0A1J9P073-F1
#
_entry.id   AF-A0A1J9P073-F1
#
_cell.length_a   1.000
_cell.length_b   1.000
_cell.length_c   1.000
_cell.angle_alpha   90.00
_cell.angle_beta   90.00
_cell.angle_gamma   90.00
#
_symmetry.space_group_name_H-M   'P 1'
#
loop_
_entity.id
_entity.type
_entity.pdbx_description
1 polymer ?
#
loop_
_entity_poly.entity_id
_entity_poly.type
_entity_poly.pdbx_seq_one_letter_code
_entity_poly.pdbx_strand_id
1 'polypeptide(L)'
;MYKKLFERFFTLVYDVTGFRLQFHHLHGQGLHAVVMDMDTKQMTGLGQAIAGIDDQHRGWHWQLRNIIIFRNIHFMRGVDRTIGTSSTSSELRRRMCSLLTCSSEEDYMNLCDLLIANESDKVADWAQHKKNSIIAAGINENCSLMPVLVYKEIQKHTNAVEQTHNKSLKWGRYGSLLGTVLHGRTLDARDVDQHHILIKYGIFHSNRSNSLSQRYFNITAREQRKRAREEESISNDTLLEHSSSSGNIRRQSRSSQGNQSVQTRGRQRPQSTPRSSSRSSHISDNRPSPAPPPSQTSSVLNLRRVASANLHELQTRQDEITLKSEEMRLRREAAEIEALELKNRRDQLELQKMEREFLQS
;
A
#
# COMPACT_ATOMS: atom_id res chain seq x y z
N MET A 1 -21.33 -0.50 -22.48
CA MET A 1 -21.38 -1.54 -21.42
C MET A 1 -21.51 -0.92 -20.03
N TYR A 2 -20.47 -0.24 -19.50
CA TYR A 2 -20.49 0.28 -18.12
C TYR A 2 -21.68 1.21 -17.77
N LYS A 3 -22.16 2.07 -18.69
CA LYS A 3 -23.41 2.85 -18.48
C LYS A 3 -24.57 1.97 -17.98
N LYS A 4 -24.89 0.89 -18.71
CA LYS A 4 -25.93 -0.09 -18.35
C LYS A 4 -25.68 -0.79 -17.02
N LEU A 5 -24.42 -0.98 -16.63
CA LEU A 5 -24.07 -1.56 -15.34
C LEU A 5 -24.40 -0.59 -14.19
N PHE A 6 -24.04 0.69 -14.34
CA PHE A 6 -24.39 1.72 -13.35
C PHE A 6 -25.90 2.00 -13.31
N GLU A 7 -26.57 2.09 -14.46
CA GLU A 7 -28.04 2.19 -14.53
C GLU A 7 -28.71 1.03 -13.78
N ARG A 8 -28.29 -0.22 -14.05
CA ARG A 8 -28.83 -1.40 -13.36
C ARG A 8 -28.50 -1.40 -11.86
N PHE A 9 -27.33 -0.89 -11.46
CA PHE A 9 -26.98 -0.72 -10.05
C PHE A 9 -27.89 0.32 -9.37
N PHE A 10 -28.18 1.47 -10.02
CA PHE A 10 -29.09 2.48 -9.48
C PHE A 10 -30.51 1.92 -9.30
N THR A 11 -31.00 1.14 -10.27
CA THR A 11 -32.28 0.40 -10.13
C THR A 11 -32.22 -0.59 -8.97
N LEU A 12 -31.17 -1.43 -8.89
CA LEU A 12 -31.05 -2.45 -7.85
C LEU A 12 -31.00 -1.85 -6.43
N VAL A 13 -30.35 -0.70 -6.23
CA VAL A 13 -30.36 0.02 -4.94
C VAL A 13 -31.79 0.40 -4.56
N TYR A 14 -32.58 0.91 -5.50
CA TYR A 14 -33.99 1.22 -5.26
C TYR A 14 -34.82 -0.04 -4.98
N ASP A 15 -34.67 -1.09 -5.80
CA ASP A 15 -35.40 -2.36 -5.65
C ASP A 15 -35.16 -3.03 -4.27
N VAL A 16 -33.95 -2.89 -3.72
CA VAL A 16 -33.54 -3.51 -2.44
C VAL A 16 -33.84 -2.63 -1.22
N THR A 17 -33.74 -1.30 -1.34
CA THR A 17 -33.82 -0.38 -0.19
C THR A 17 -35.08 0.48 -0.14
N GLY A 18 -35.83 0.58 -1.23
CA GLY A 18 -36.90 1.56 -1.42
C GLY A 18 -36.42 3.00 -1.69
N PHE A 19 -35.13 3.28 -1.52
CA PHE A 19 -34.55 4.61 -1.70
C PHE A 19 -33.83 4.73 -3.05
N ARG A 20 -34.12 5.81 -3.79
CA ARG A 20 -33.38 6.14 -5.01
C ARG A 20 -31.98 6.59 -4.63
N LEU A 21 -30.96 6.13 -5.36
CA LEU A 21 -29.60 6.62 -5.16
C LEU A 21 -29.52 8.11 -5.53
N GLN A 22 -29.15 8.95 -4.58
CA GLN A 22 -29.00 10.39 -4.79
C GLN A 22 -27.53 10.80 -4.72
N PHE A 23 -27.24 11.88 -5.45
CA PHE A 23 -25.92 12.50 -5.56
C PHE A 23 -26.03 13.95 -5.09
N HIS A 24 -25.13 14.37 -4.18
CA HIS A 24 -25.22 15.66 -3.51
C HIS A 24 -25.17 16.85 -4.49
N HIS A 25 -24.32 16.76 -5.53
CA HIS A 25 -24.17 17.81 -6.55
C HIS A 25 -25.37 17.93 -7.53
N LEU A 26 -26.30 16.97 -7.49
CA LEU A 26 -27.56 17.02 -8.24
C LEU A 26 -28.76 17.35 -7.34
N HIS A 27 -28.87 16.72 -6.17
CA HIS A 27 -30.09 16.70 -5.36
C HIS A 27 -29.94 17.43 -4.01
N GLY A 28 -28.76 17.97 -3.69
CA GLY A 28 -28.45 18.55 -2.37
C GLY A 28 -28.26 17.52 -1.24
N GLN A 29 -28.36 16.22 -1.52
CA GLN A 29 -28.18 15.14 -0.55
C GLN A 29 -27.68 13.84 -1.20
N GLY A 30 -27.23 12.89 -0.37
CA GLY A 30 -26.77 11.57 -0.82
C GLY A 30 -25.25 11.50 -1.00
N LEU A 31 -24.79 10.81 -2.05
CA LEU A 31 -23.35 10.58 -2.28
C LEU A 31 -22.63 11.89 -2.65
N HIS A 32 -21.62 12.23 -1.86
CA HIS A 32 -20.74 13.38 -2.10
C HIS A 32 -19.62 13.09 -3.10
N ALA A 33 -19.07 11.86 -3.11
CA ALA A 33 -18.02 11.48 -4.04
C ALA A 33 -18.03 9.98 -4.35
N VAL A 34 -17.33 9.61 -5.43
CA VAL A 34 -17.00 8.25 -5.81
C VAL A 34 -15.49 8.15 -5.95
N VAL A 35 -14.85 7.42 -5.02
CA VAL A 35 -13.42 7.11 -5.11
C VAL A 35 -13.23 5.93 -6.06
N MET A 36 -12.50 6.13 -7.16
CA MET A 36 -12.31 5.11 -8.18
C MET A 36 -10.91 5.12 -8.80
N ASP A 37 -10.68 4.20 -9.74
CA ASP A 37 -9.46 4.16 -10.54
C ASP A 37 -9.63 5.01 -11.81
N MET A 38 -8.51 5.47 -12.36
CA MET A 38 -8.45 6.20 -13.64
C MET A 38 -8.69 5.24 -14.84
N ASP A 39 -9.77 4.46 -14.80
CA ASP A 39 -10.23 3.66 -15.95
C ASP A 39 -11.29 4.46 -16.74
N THR A 40 -10.92 4.85 -17.96
CA THR A 40 -11.76 5.67 -18.84
C THR A 40 -13.12 5.03 -19.14
N LYS A 41 -13.20 3.69 -19.20
CA LYS A 41 -14.46 3.00 -19.55
C LYS A 41 -15.43 2.99 -18.37
N GLN A 42 -14.93 2.78 -17.16
CA GLN A 42 -15.70 2.87 -15.91
C GLN A 42 -16.16 4.30 -15.66
N MET A 43 -15.25 5.28 -15.69
CA MET A 43 -15.56 6.70 -15.48
C MET A 43 -16.61 7.20 -16.47
N THR A 44 -16.41 7.00 -17.77
CA THR A 44 -17.38 7.42 -18.80
C THR A 44 -18.73 6.74 -18.60
N GLY A 45 -18.74 5.46 -18.22
CA GLY A 45 -19.98 4.75 -17.88
C GLY A 45 -20.72 5.36 -16.69
N LEU A 46 -20.00 5.71 -15.62
CA LEU A 46 -20.57 6.37 -14.43
C LEU A 46 -21.14 7.74 -14.79
N GLY A 47 -20.35 8.60 -15.45
CA GLY A 47 -20.77 9.94 -15.84
C GLY A 47 -22.00 9.93 -16.76
N GLN A 48 -22.06 8.98 -17.70
CA GLN A 48 -23.20 8.80 -18.59
C GLN A 48 -24.46 8.29 -17.86
N ALA A 49 -24.31 7.47 -16.82
CA ALA A 49 -25.43 6.99 -16.01
C ALA A 49 -25.97 8.11 -15.11
N ILE A 50 -25.09 8.90 -14.47
CA ILE A 50 -25.48 10.07 -13.66
C ILE A 50 -26.15 11.14 -14.55
N ALA A 51 -25.61 11.42 -15.73
CA ALA A 51 -26.24 12.37 -16.67
C ALA A 51 -27.61 11.89 -17.19
N GLY A 52 -27.92 10.59 -17.10
CA GLY A 52 -29.23 10.03 -17.45
C GLY A 52 -30.30 10.17 -16.36
N ILE A 53 -29.94 10.68 -15.17
CA ILE A 53 -30.86 10.96 -14.06
C ILE A 53 -30.78 12.42 -13.59
N ASP A 54 -30.12 13.30 -14.37
CA ASP A 54 -30.05 14.73 -14.09
C ASP A 54 -31.17 15.46 -14.83
N ASP A 55 -32.14 15.98 -14.10
CA ASP A 55 -33.27 16.74 -14.66
C ASP A 55 -32.81 17.99 -15.45
N GLN A 56 -31.63 18.54 -15.14
CA GLN A 56 -31.03 19.65 -15.89
C GLN A 56 -30.16 19.21 -17.07
N HIS A 57 -30.11 17.90 -17.36
CA HIS A 57 -29.47 17.30 -18.53
C HIS A 57 -27.99 17.69 -18.71
N ARG A 58 -27.26 17.97 -17.61
CA ARG A 58 -25.89 18.46 -17.68
C ARG A 58 -24.94 17.35 -18.15
N GLY A 59 -24.03 17.71 -19.05
CA GLY A 59 -23.16 16.74 -19.73
C GLY A 59 -22.31 15.89 -18.79
N TRP A 60 -22.05 14.63 -19.18
CA TRP A 60 -21.37 13.64 -18.35
C TRP A 60 -19.97 14.05 -17.83
N HIS A 61 -19.25 14.92 -18.56
CA HIS A 61 -17.99 15.51 -18.09
C HIS A 61 -18.20 16.37 -16.82
N TRP A 62 -19.25 17.18 -16.80
CA TRP A 62 -19.61 18.00 -15.64
C TRP A 62 -19.98 17.13 -14.45
N GLN A 63 -20.76 16.04 -14.67
CA GLN A 63 -21.09 15.08 -13.61
C GLN A 63 -19.83 14.52 -12.95
N LEU A 64 -18.85 14.10 -13.75
CA LEU A 64 -17.62 13.52 -13.25
C LEU A 64 -16.76 14.54 -12.48
N ARG A 65 -16.62 15.79 -12.98
CA ARG A 65 -15.88 16.86 -12.27
C ARG A 65 -16.46 17.21 -10.89
N ASN A 66 -17.73 16.87 -10.61
CA ASN A 66 -18.37 17.13 -9.33
C ASN A 66 -18.25 15.98 -8.31
N ILE A 67 -17.89 14.77 -8.74
CA ILE A 67 -18.06 13.56 -7.91
C ILE A 67 -16.82 12.68 -7.79
N ILE A 68 -15.91 12.64 -8.78
CA ILE A 68 -14.83 11.64 -8.72
C ILE A 68 -13.64 12.11 -7.89
N ILE A 69 -13.00 11.15 -7.22
CA ILE A 69 -11.68 11.31 -6.60
C ILE A 69 -10.84 10.09 -6.97
N PHE A 70 -9.62 10.32 -7.43
CA PHE A 70 -8.68 9.24 -7.74
C PHE A 70 -7.77 8.93 -6.56
N ARG A 71 -7.35 7.67 -6.48
CA ARG A 71 -6.41 7.22 -5.45
C ARG A 71 -5.01 7.75 -5.74
N ASN A 72 -4.48 8.58 -4.83
CA ASN A 72 -3.10 9.11 -4.91
C ASN A 72 -2.07 7.98 -5.14
N ILE A 73 -2.26 6.81 -4.52
CA ILE A 73 -1.38 5.64 -4.71
C ILE A 73 -1.26 5.21 -6.18
N HIS A 74 -2.35 5.23 -6.97
CA HIS A 74 -2.30 4.88 -8.39
C HIS A 74 -1.68 5.98 -9.25
N PHE A 75 -1.88 7.25 -8.86
CA PHE A 75 -1.15 8.37 -9.43
C PHE A 75 0.36 8.23 -9.22
N MET A 76 0.81 7.99 -7.97
CA MET A 76 2.22 7.77 -7.63
C MET A 76 2.81 6.56 -8.35
N ARG A 77 2.12 5.41 -8.36
CA ARG A 77 2.50 4.23 -9.17
C ARG A 77 2.55 4.54 -10.67
N GLY A 78 1.78 5.53 -11.14
CA GLY A 78 1.84 6.03 -12.52
C GLY A 78 3.12 6.83 -12.78
N VAL A 79 3.48 7.74 -11.87
CA VAL A 79 4.76 8.47 -11.91
C VAL A 79 5.93 7.49 -11.90
N ASP A 80 5.99 6.59 -10.92
CA ASP A 80 7.09 5.62 -10.75
C ASP A 80 7.25 4.70 -11.99
N ARG A 81 6.14 4.28 -12.63
CA ARG A 81 6.18 3.52 -13.91
C ARG A 81 6.64 4.36 -15.10
N THR A 82 6.46 5.68 -15.05
CA THR A 82 6.84 6.60 -16.13
C THR A 82 8.35 6.83 -16.11
N ILE A 83 8.92 7.14 -14.95
CA ILE A 83 10.31 7.62 -14.83
C ILE A 83 11.29 6.60 -14.20
N GLY A 84 10.78 5.49 -13.66
CA GLY A 84 11.59 4.52 -12.91
C GLY A 84 11.93 5.00 -11.49
N THR A 85 12.95 4.39 -10.89
CA THR A 85 13.36 4.59 -9.48
C THR A 85 14.82 5.04 -9.35
N SER A 86 15.35 5.80 -10.31
CA SER A 86 16.74 6.27 -10.31
C SER A 86 16.91 7.53 -9.45
N SER A 87 18.15 7.90 -9.12
CA SER A 87 18.42 9.14 -8.36
C SER A 87 18.02 10.39 -9.15
N THR A 88 18.36 10.44 -10.45
CA THR A 88 17.94 11.52 -11.36
C THR A 88 16.43 11.64 -11.47
N SER A 89 15.68 10.53 -11.35
CA SER A 89 14.22 10.59 -11.38
C SER A 89 13.62 11.26 -10.15
N SER A 90 14.36 11.49 -9.05
CA SER A 90 13.83 12.10 -7.82
C SER A 90 13.30 13.53 -8.03
N GLU A 91 14.03 14.38 -8.76
CA GLU A 91 13.63 15.77 -9.01
C GLU A 91 12.43 15.86 -9.96
N LEU A 92 12.47 15.07 -11.04
CA LEU A 92 11.36 14.92 -11.98
C LEU A 92 10.12 14.35 -11.29
N ARG A 93 10.29 13.35 -10.42
CA ARG A 93 9.23 12.80 -9.57
C ARG A 93 8.58 13.89 -8.72
N ARG A 94 9.38 14.78 -8.13
CA ARG A 94 8.85 15.92 -7.35
C ARG A 94 8.00 16.83 -8.25
N ARG A 95 8.50 17.23 -9.44
CA ARG A 95 7.74 18.02 -10.42
C ARG A 95 6.42 17.36 -10.81
N MET A 96 6.45 16.09 -11.21
CA MET A 96 5.24 15.34 -11.59
C MET A 96 4.24 15.23 -10.42
N CYS A 97 4.74 15.06 -9.19
CA CYS A 97 3.90 14.96 -7.99
C CYS A 97 3.31 16.29 -7.52
N SER A 98 3.89 17.43 -7.90
CA SER A 98 3.35 18.77 -7.58
C SER A 98 1.93 19.00 -8.14
N LEU A 99 1.51 18.25 -9.17
CA LEU A 99 0.11 18.25 -9.66
C LEU A 99 -0.91 17.91 -8.55
N LEU A 100 -0.53 17.14 -7.53
CA LEU A 100 -1.39 16.85 -6.37
C LEU A 100 -1.64 18.07 -5.46
N THR A 101 -0.83 19.12 -5.58
CA THR A 101 -0.78 20.27 -4.65
C THR A 101 -0.76 21.64 -5.35
N CYS A 102 -0.96 21.72 -6.67
CA CYS A 102 -1.15 22.99 -7.39
C CYS A 102 -2.29 23.79 -6.76
N SER A 103 -2.07 25.11 -6.60
CA SER A 103 -2.98 26.02 -5.88
C SER A 103 -4.17 26.51 -6.71
N SER A 104 -4.14 26.29 -8.03
CA SER A 104 -5.22 26.66 -8.97
C SER A 104 -5.32 25.66 -10.13
N GLU A 105 -6.43 25.69 -10.88
CA GLU A 105 -6.56 24.96 -12.16
C GLU A 105 -5.56 25.48 -13.20
N GLU A 106 -5.25 26.78 -13.20
CA GLU A 106 -4.25 27.39 -14.08
C GLU A 106 -2.83 26.87 -13.78
N ASP A 107 -2.39 26.84 -12.52
CA ASP A 107 -1.09 26.28 -12.12
C ASP A 107 -0.96 24.79 -12.50
N TYR A 108 -2.06 24.04 -12.41
CA TYR A 108 -2.10 22.63 -12.81
C TYR A 108 -1.89 22.47 -14.31
N MET A 109 -2.63 23.25 -15.12
CA MET A 109 -2.53 23.19 -16.58
C MET A 109 -1.16 23.68 -17.07
N ASN A 110 -0.63 24.76 -16.49
CA ASN A 110 0.70 25.28 -16.77
C ASN A 110 1.80 24.25 -16.42
N LEU A 111 1.69 23.54 -15.28
CA LEU A 111 2.63 22.47 -14.94
C LEU A 111 2.53 21.29 -15.90
N CYS A 112 1.33 20.90 -16.35
CA CYS A 112 1.16 19.92 -17.41
C CYS A 112 1.87 20.35 -18.71
N ASP A 113 1.70 21.60 -19.15
CA ASP A 113 2.34 22.10 -20.38
C ASP A 113 3.86 22.19 -20.27
N LEU A 114 4.40 22.59 -19.11
CA LEU A 114 5.83 22.56 -18.85
C LEU A 114 6.40 21.12 -18.91
N LEU A 115 5.68 20.13 -18.37
CA LEU A 115 6.07 18.72 -18.45
C LEU A 115 5.99 18.16 -19.88
N ILE A 116 5.02 18.62 -20.69
CA ILE A 116 4.89 18.23 -22.10
C ILE A 116 6.03 18.81 -22.94
N ALA A 117 6.42 20.06 -22.70
CA ALA A 117 7.40 20.76 -23.53
C ALA A 117 8.87 20.49 -23.19
N ASN A 118 9.20 20.04 -21.96
CA ASN A 118 10.59 20.02 -21.45
C ASN A 118 11.09 18.65 -20.98
N GLU A 119 10.24 17.62 -20.92
CA GLU A 119 10.62 16.28 -20.44
C GLU A 119 10.56 15.25 -21.60
N SER A 120 10.91 13.99 -21.33
CA SER A 120 10.88 12.93 -22.35
C SER A 120 9.47 12.62 -22.84
N ASP A 121 9.34 12.12 -24.08
CA ASP A 121 8.05 11.75 -24.72
C ASP A 121 7.12 10.95 -23.79
N LYS A 122 7.68 9.99 -23.05
CA LYS A 122 6.94 9.14 -22.10
C LYS A 122 6.34 9.93 -20.93
N VAL A 123 6.98 11.02 -20.50
CA VAL A 123 6.48 11.98 -19.51
C VAL A 123 5.49 12.94 -20.15
N ALA A 124 5.73 13.39 -21.39
CA ALA A 124 4.80 14.22 -22.14
C ALA A 124 3.45 13.51 -22.38
N ASP A 125 3.46 12.25 -22.82
CA ASP A 125 2.26 11.40 -22.95
C ASP A 125 1.50 11.27 -21.61
N TRP A 126 2.24 11.04 -20.52
CA TRP A 126 1.66 10.95 -19.18
C TRP A 126 1.03 12.29 -18.75
N ALA A 127 1.71 13.41 -19.01
CA ALA A 127 1.25 14.75 -18.65
C ALA A 127 0.04 15.17 -19.50
N GLN A 128 0.03 14.85 -20.80
CA GLN A 128 -1.11 15.04 -21.70
C GLN A 128 -2.33 14.24 -21.23
N HIS A 129 -2.14 12.99 -20.75
CA HIS A 129 -3.20 12.24 -20.08
C HIS A 129 -3.65 12.94 -18.79
N LYS A 130 -2.77 13.57 -17.99
CA LYS A 130 -3.17 14.27 -16.76
C LYS A 130 -3.88 15.60 -17.02
N LYS A 131 -3.57 16.28 -18.13
CA LYS A 131 -4.20 17.53 -18.57
C LYS A 131 -5.70 17.40 -18.90
N ASN A 132 -6.21 16.18 -19.10
CA ASN A 132 -7.65 15.96 -19.27
C ASN A 132 -8.44 16.49 -18.05
N SER A 133 -9.42 17.37 -18.28
CA SER A 133 -10.12 18.09 -17.21
C SER A 133 -10.85 17.20 -16.20
N ILE A 134 -11.33 16.02 -16.62
CA ILE A 134 -11.91 15.04 -15.68
C ILE A 134 -10.81 14.43 -14.81
N ILE A 135 -9.67 14.08 -15.41
CA ILE A 135 -8.55 13.48 -14.70
C ILE A 135 -7.92 14.48 -13.72
N ALA A 136 -7.74 15.74 -14.13
CA ALA A 136 -7.34 16.84 -13.27
C ALA A 136 -8.28 17.02 -12.07
N ALA A 137 -9.61 17.08 -12.32
CA ALA A 137 -10.64 17.27 -11.30
C ALA A 137 -10.71 16.18 -10.21
N GLY A 138 -10.24 14.96 -10.51
CA GLY A 138 -10.13 13.88 -9.52
C GLY A 138 -8.73 13.71 -8.93
N ILE A 139 -7.74 14.49 -9.37
CA ILE A 139 -6.36 14.49 -8.82
C ILE A 139 -6.19 15.67 -7.86
N ASN A 140 -6.65 16.86 -8.27
CA ASN A 140 -6.46 18.12 -7.54
C ASN A 140 -7.81 18.79 -7.23
N GLU A 141 -7.97 19.20 -5.97
CA GLU A 141 -9.16 19.89 -5.47
C GLU A 141 -9.51 21.17 -6.24
N ASN A 142 -8.51 21.93 -6.68
CA ASN A 142 -8.69 23.21 -7.38
C ASN A 142 -9.10 23.03 -8.85
N CYS A 143 -9.03 21.80 -9.38
CA CYS A 143 -9.58 21.43 -10.69
C CYS A 143 -10.99 20.81 -10.56
N SER A 144 -11.42 20.49 -9.33
CA SER A 144 -12.71 19.87 -9.03
C SER A 144 -13.82 20.91 -8.99
N LEU A 145 -15.06 20.48 -9.27
CA LEU A 145 -16.26 21.27 -8.99
C LEU A 145 -16.87 20.92 -7.61
N MET A 146 -16.27 19.95 -6.92
CA MET A 146 -16.64 19.57 -5.56
C MET A 146 -16.19 20.61 -4.53
N PRO A 147 -16.95 20.88 -3.45
CA PRO A 147 -16.48 21.73 -2.35
C PRO A 147 -15.15 21.22 -1.75
N VAL A 148 -14.16 22.11 -1.65
CA VAL A 148 -12.77 21.78 -1.23
C VAL A 148 -12.71 21.03 0.11
N LEU A 149 -13.59 21.36 1.07
CA LEU A 149 -13.65 20.67 2.36
C LEU A 149 -14.02 19.19 2.21
N VAL A 150 -15.05 18.91 1.39
CA VAL A 150 -15.53 17.55 1.08
C VAL A 150 -14.45 16.76 0.34
N TYR A 151 -13.79 17.39 -0.65
CA TYR A 151 -12.69 16.77 -1.38
C TYR A 151 -11.54 16.37 -0.44
N LYS A 152 -11.09 17.29 0.42
CA LYS A 152 -10.02 17.06 1.41
C LYS A 152 -10.38 16.00 2.44
N GLU A 153 -11.63 15.93 2.86
CA GLU A 153 -12.10 14.91 3.78
C GLU A 153 -11.99 13.52 3.13
N ILE A 154 -12.58 13.35 1.95
CA ILE A 154 -12.69 12.04 1.30
C ILE A 154 -11.32 11.54 0.79
N GLN A 155 -10.44 12.42 0.32
CA GLN A 155 -9.10 12.04 -0.15
C GLN A 155 -8.27 11.32 0.94
N LYS A 156 -8.42 11.70 2.22
CA LYS A 156 -7.77 11.04 3.38
C LYS A 156 -8.19 9.57 3.53
N HIS A 157 -9.40 9.22 3.10
CA HIS A 157 -10.00 7.90 3.28
C HIS A 157 -9.84 6.97 2.07
N THR A 158 -9.12 7.38 1.02
CA THR A 158 -8.75 6.55 -0.15
C THR A 158 -8.11 5.21 0.21
N ASN A 159 -7.48 5.10 1.39
CA ASN A 159 -6.98 3.84 1.95
C ASN A 159 -8.06 2.75 2.14
N ALA A 160 -9.33 3.12 2.37
CA ALA A 160 -10.43 2.16 2.54
C ALA A 160 -10.63 1.33 1.26
N VAL A 161 -10.58 1.98 0.10
CA VAL A 161 -10.72 1.32 -1.21
C VAL A 161 -9.53 0.38 -1.50
N GLU A 162 -8.31 0.75 -1.12
CA GLU A 162 -7.16 -0.17 -1.16
C GLU A 162 -7.38 -1.37 -0.22
N GLN A 163 -7.92 -1.18 0.98
CA GLN A 163 -8.19 -2.28 1.90
C GLN A 163 -9.23 -3.25 1.33
N THR A 164 -10.36 -2.77 0.79
CA THR A 164 -11.38 -3.61 0.16
C THR A 164 -10.82 -4.36 -1.06
N HIS A 165 -10.01 -3.71 -1.90
CA HIS A 165 -9.34 -4.37 -3.02
C HIS A 165 -8.35 -5.46 -2.55
N ASN A 166 -7.55 -5.19 -1.52
CA ASN A 166 -6.64 -6.19 -0.96
C ASN A 166 -7.37 -7.31 -0.19
N LYS A 167 -8.55 -7.04 0.38
CA LYS A 167 -9.44 -8.07 0.93
C LYS A 167 -9.89 -9.01 -0.20
N SER A 168 -10.47 -8.48 -1.29
CA SER A 168 -11.00 -9.32 -2.39
C SER A 168 -9.92 -10.19 -3.06
N LEU A 169 -8.71 -9.66 -3.25
CA LEU A 169 -7.59 -10.41 -3.81
C LEU A 169 -7.16 -11.66 -2.99
N LYS A 170 -7.56 -11.79 -1.72
CA LYS A 170 -7.26 -12.98 -0.91
C LYS A 170 -7.94 -14.26 -1.42
N TRP A 171 -9.04 -14.12 -2.17
CA TRP A 171 -9.76 -15.25 -2.79
C TRP A 171 -9.23 -15.61 -4.19
N GLY A 172 -8.08 -15.06 -4.58
CA GLY A 172 -7.46 -15.28 -5.89
C GLY A 172 -7.82 -14.21 -6.92
N ARG A 173 -6.99 -14.11 -7.96
CA ARG A 173 -7.13 -13.11 -9.04
C ARG A 173 -8.02 -13.56 -10.20
N TYR A 174 -8.25 -14.88 -10.33
CA TYR A 174 -9.00 -15.48 -11.42
C TYR A 174 -10.13 -16.34 -10.84
N GLY A 175 -11.37 -15.91 -11.05
CA GLY A 175 -12.57 -16.61 -10.60
C GLY A 175 -13.68 -16.49 -11.64
N SER A 176 -14.69 -17.36 -11.56
CA SER A 176 -15.91 -17.20 -12.35
C SER A 176 -16.67 -15.95 -11.86
N LEU A 177 -17.42 -15.29 -12.75
CA LEU A 177 -18.19 -14.10 -12.39
C LEU A 177 -19.12 -14.37 -11.19
N LEU A 178 -19.83 -15.51 -11.20
CA LEU A 178 -20.69 -15.93 -10.10
C LEU A 178 -19.90 -16.17 -8.80
N GLY A 179 -18.74 -16.84 -8.88
CA GLY A 179 -17.87 -17.05 -7.73
C GLY A 179 -17.37 -15.73 -7.11
N THR A 180 -16.95 -14.77 -7.94
CA THR A 180 -16.55 -13.43 -7.48
C THR A 180 -17.71 -12.66 -6.84
N VAL A 181 -18.93 -12.75 -7.38
CA VAL A 181 -20.13 -12.14 -6.77
C VAL A 181 -20.46 -12.76 -5.41
N LEU A 182 -20.40 -14.10 -5.30
CA LEU A 182 -20.64 -14.79 -4.04
C LEU A 182 -19.56 -14.47 -2.99
N HIS A 183 -18.28 -14.43 -3.38
CA HIS A 183 -17.20 -13.98 -2.49
C HIS A 183 -17.36 -12.52 -2.05
N GLY A 184 -17.84 -11.64 -2.94
CA GLY A 184 -18.21 -10.26 -2.60
C GLY A 184 -19.28 -10.21 -1.51
N ARG A 185 -20.38 -10.96 -1.68
CA ARG A 185 -21.44 -11.06 -0.66
C ARG A 185 -20.93 -11.56 0.70
N THR A 186 -20.05 -12.56 0.73
CA THR A 186 -19.42 -13.04 1.98
C THR A 186 -18.49 -11.99 2.60
N LEU A 187 -17.81 -11.20 1.79
CA LEU A 187 -16.96 -10.10 2.24
C LEU A 187 -17.78 -8.98 2.88
N ASP A 188 -18.85 -8.55 2.22
CA ASP A 188 -19.72 -7.47 2.68
C ASP A 188 -20.42 -7.86 3.99
N ALA A 189 -20.96 -9.09 4.06
CA ALA A 189 -21.57 -9.62 5.29
C ALA A 189 -20.60 -9.58 6.48
N ARG A 190 -19.36 -10.04 6.29
CA ARG A 190 -18.34 -10.04 7.35
C ARG A 190 -17.92 -8.62 7.76
N ASP A 191 -17.84 -7.68 6.83
CA ASP A 191 -17.51 -6.29 7.14
C ASP A 191 -18.67 -5.60 7.90
N VAL A 192 -19.93 -5.94 7.61
CA VAL A 192 -21.11 -5.53 8.38
C VAL A 192 -21.10 -6.14 9.80
N ASP A 193 -20.82 -7.43 9.95
CA ASP A 193 -20.72 -8.08 11.26
C ASP A 193 -19.61 -7.46 12.12
N GLN A 194 -18.46 -7.14 11.52
CA GLN A 194 -17.37 -6.43 12.20
C GLN A 194 -17.78 -5.02 12.64
N HIS A 195 -18.59 -4.32 11.86
CA HIS A 195 -19.14 -3.03 12.25
C HIS A 195 -20.12 -3.16 13.43
N HIS A 196 -21.04 -4.13 13.38
CA HIS A 196 -21.96 -4.40 14.49
C HIS A 196 -21.23 -4.79 15.78
N ILE A 197 -20.17 -5.61 15.71
CA ILE A 197 -19.34 -5.97 16.86
C ILE A 197 -18.67 -4.73 17.46
N LEU A 198 -18.14 -3.82 16.63
CA LEU A 198 -17.55 -2.57 17.08
C LEU A 198 -18.57 -1.67 17.80
N ILE A 199 -19.75 -1.45 17.20
CA ILE A 199 -20.80 -0.61 17.78
C ILE A 199 -21.35 -1.19 19.08
N LYS A 200 -21.57 -2.52 19.14
CA LYS A 200 -22.19 -3.18 20.29
C LYS A 200 -21.24 -3.45 21.46
N TYR A 201 -19.96 -3.69 21.19
CA TYR A 201 -19.00 -4.16 22.20
C TYR A 201 -17.73 -3.29 22.31
N GLY A 202 -17.53 -2.29 21.44
CA GLY A 202 -16.31 -1.49 21.39
C GLY A 202 -15.08 -2.25 20.87
N ILE A 203 -15.25 -3.48 20.36
CA ILE A 203 -14.16 -4.36 19.95
C ILE A 203 -13.78 -4.07 18.49
N PHE A 204 -12.56 -3.57 18.29
CA PHE A 204 -11.99 -3.35 16.96
C PHE A 204 -11.46 -4.65 16.35
N HIS A 205 -11.62 -4.82 15.03
CA HIS A 205 -11.13 -6.01 14.30
C HIS A 205 -9.59 -6.21 14.41
N SER A 206 -8.86 -5.16 14.79
CA SER A 206 -7.41 -5.19 14.95
C SER A 206 -7.00 -4.81 16.37
N ASN A 207 -7.15 -5.73 17.32
CA ASN A 207 -6.42 -5.72 18.59
C ASN A 207 -4.92 -5.99 18.35
N ARG A 208 -4.27 -5.10 17.60
CA ARG A 208 -2.80 -4.98 17.56
C ARG A 208 -2.42 -4.02 18.67
N SER A 209 -1.67 -4.49 19.66
CA SER A 209 -1.04 -3.60 20.63
C SER A 209 -0.27 -2.50 19.90
N ASN A 210 -0.58 -1.24 20.20
CA ASN A 210 0.08 -0.07 19.63
C ASN A 210 1.29 0.37 20.48
N SER A 211 1.79 -0.52 21.34
CA SER A 211 3.00 -0.28 22.13
C SER A 211 4.18 0.04 21.20
N LEU A 212 5.15 0.80 21.73
CA LEU A 212 6.37 1.15 20.98
C LEU A 212 7.10 -0.12 20.50
N SER A 213 7.21 -1.11 21.39
CA SER A 213 7.84 -2.41 21.12
C SER A 213 7.12 -3.16 20.00
N GLN A 214 5.79 -3.26 20.05
CA GLN A 214 5.02 -3.97 19.01
C GLN A 214 5.09 -3.23 17.67
N ARG A 215 5.14 -1.90 17.66
CA ARG A 215 5.41 -1.12 16.44
C ARG A 215 6.81 -1.40 15.89
N TYR A 216 7.84 -1.40 16.73
CA TYR A 216 9.22 -1.72 16.35
C TYR A 216 9.31 -3.11 15.72
N PHE A 217 8.85 -4.17 16.41
CA PHE A 217 8.87 -5.54 15.88
C PHE A 217 8.06 -5.68 14.57
N ASN A 218 6.92 -5.00 14.43
CA ASN A 218 6.17 -4.99 13.18
C ASN A 218 6.92 -4.30 12.02
N ILE A 219 7.72 -3.27 12.28
CA ILE A 219 8.56 -2.61 11.28
C ILE A 219 9.72 -3.53 10.90
N THR A 220 10.47 -4.05 11.87
CA THR A 220 11.59 -4.98 11.65
C THR A 220 11.17 -6.22 10.86
N ALA A 221 10.03 -6.84 11.22
CA ALA A 221 9.49 -7.99 10.49
C ALA A 221 9.01 -7.64 9.07
N ARG A 222 8.57 -6.40 8.80
CA ARG A 222 8.26 -5.93 7.44
C ARG A 222 9.54 -5.72 6.62
N GLU A 223 10.58 -5.15 7.22
CA GLU A 223 11.88 -4.99 6.55
C GLU A 223 12.51 -6.35 6.22
N GLN A 224 12.52 -7.29 7.16
CA GLN A 224 13.01 -8.65 6.94
C GLN A 224 12.26 -9.34 5.79
N ARG A 225 10.92 -9.23 5.73
CA ARG A 225 10.12 -9.76 4.62
C ARG A 225 10.37 -9.04 3.28
N LYS A 226 10.77 -7.77 3.31
CA LYS A 226 11.16 -7.03 2.10
C LYS A 226 12.51 -7.53 1.58
N ARG A 227 13.51 -7.61 2.46
CA ARG A 227 14.86 -8.13 2.16
C ARG A 227 14.80 -9.58 1.66
N ALA A 228 14.06 -10.45 2.33
CA ALA A 228 13.89 -11.85 1.91
C ALA A 228 13.29 -11.97 0.49
N ARG A 229 12.36 -11.10 0.10
CA ARG A 229 11.81 -11.07 -1.27
C ARG A 229 12.80 -10.51 -2.30
N GLU A 230 13.65 -9.57 -1.90
CA GLU A 230 14.72 -9.03 -2.73
C GLU A 230 15.82 -10.09 -2.94
N GLU A 231 16.18 -10.84 -1.91
CA GLU A 231 17.10 -11.99 -1.94
C GLU A 231 16.54 -13.17 -2.76
N GLU A 232 15.26 -13.52 -2.57
CA GLU A 232 14.55 -14.55 -3.34
C GLU A 232 14.42 -14.17 -4.82
N SER A 233 14.28 -12.87 -5.14
CA SER A 233 14.34 -12.37 -6.52
C SER A 233 15.71 -12.56 -7.16
N ILE A 234 16.80 -12.37 -6.40
CA ILE A 234 18.17 -12.53 -6.89
C ILE A 234 18.54 -14.01 -7.05
N SER A 235 18.14 -14.86 -6.09
CA SER A 235 18.41 -16.30 -6.11
C SER A 235 17.82 -17.03 -7.34
N ASN A 236 16.62 -16.61 -7.77
CA ASN A 236 15.95 -17.21 -8.92
C ASN A 236 16.61 -16.88 -10.27
N ASP A 237 17.24 -15.69 -10.42
CA ASP A 237 18.06 -15.37 -11.61
C ASP A 237 19.30 -16.30 -11.67
N THR A 238 20.00 -16.50 -10.55
CA THR A 238 21.17 -17.39 -10.47
C THR A 238 20.84 -18.85 -10.81
N LEU A 239 19.66 -19.34 -10.41
CA LEU A 239 19.21 -20.71 -10.72
C LEU A 239 18.88 -20.90 -12.22
N LEU A 240 18.43 -19.84 -12.89
CA LEU A 240 18.16 -19.84 -14.34
C LEU A 240 19.45 -19.81 -15.17
N GLU A 241 20.49 -19.08 -14.74
CA GLU A 241 21.81 -19.13 -15.38
C GLU A 241 22.43 -20.53 -15.29
N HIS A 242 22.43 -21.16 -14.11
CA HIS A 242 23.01 -22.50 -13.93
C HIS A 242 22.25 -23.60 -14.68
N SER A 243 20.94 -23.43 -14.91
CA SER A 243 20.11 -24.39 -15.66
C SER A 243 20.30 -24.33 -17.18
N SER A 244 21.07 -23.35 -17.69
CA SER A 244 21.23 -23.09 -19.13
C SER A 244 22.48 -23.71 -19.76
N SER A 245 23.27 -24.51 -19.02
CA SER A 245 24.56 -25.06 -19.47
C SER A 245 24.50 -26.43 -20.17
N SER A 246 23.31 -26.96 -20.49
CA SER A 246 23.15 -28.26 -21.17
C SER A 246 22.11 -28.15 -22.28
N GLY A 247 22.55 -28.20 -23.54
CA GLY A 247 21.76 -27.73 -24.69
C GLY A 247 20.76 -28.72 -25.29
N ASN A 248 19.81 -28.15 -26.05
CA ASN A 248 18.93 -28.77 -27.06
C ASN A 248 17.86 -29.78 -26.55
N ILE A 249 16.58 -29.76 -26.97
CA ILE A 249 15.77 -28.95 -27.92
C ILE A 249 14.29 -29.11 -27.47
N ARG A 250 13.47 -28.03 -27.46
CA ARG A 250 12.28 -27.81 -28.35
C ARG A 250 11.43 -26.62 -27.92
N ARG A 251 10.84 -25.93 -28.91
CA ARG A 251 10.04 -24.71 -28.76
C ARG A 251 8.70 -24.94 -28.04
N GLN A 252 8.31 -24.02 -27.17
CA GLN A 252 6.98 -23.42 -27.21
C GLN A 252 7.05 -21.91 -26.91
N SER A 253 6.55 -21.10 -27.82
CA SER A 253 6.67 -19.65 -27.78
C SER A 253 5.59 -19.02 -26.88
N ARG A 254 6.01 -18.33 -25.82
CA ARG A 254 5.20 -17.30 -25.16
C ARG A 254 6.03 -16.02 -25.05
N SER A 255 5.69 -15.05 -25.89
CA SER A 255 6.37 -13.76 -26.01
C SER A 255 6.00 -12.82 -24.86
N SER A 256 6.86 -12.76 -23.85
CA SER A 256 6.93 -11.64 -22.92
C SER A 256 8.21 -10.86 -23.19
N GLN A 257 8.13 -9.79 -23.99
CA GLN A 257 9.26 -8.89 -24.21
C GLN A 257 9.52 -8.04 -22.96
N GLY A 258 10.36 -8.56 -22.07
CA GLY A 258 11.14 -7.74 -21.14
C GLY A 258 12.49 -7.42 -21.78
N ASN A 259 12.76 -6.15 -22.07
CA ASN A 259 14.09 -5.73 -22.50
C ASN A 259 15.04 -5.73 -21.28
N GLN A 260 16.03 -6.62 -21.28
CA GLN A 260 17.30 -6.40 -20.60
C GLN A 260 18.42 -6.36 -21.63
N SER A 261 19.17 -5.27 -21.67
CA SER A 261 20.61 -5.24 -21.97
C SER A 261 21.15 -3.82 -21.70
N VAL A 262 22.38 -3.57 -21.24
CA VAL A 262 23.33 -4.40 -20.45
C VAL A 262 24.45 -3.48 -19.91
N GLN A 263 25.38 -4.04 -19.11
CA GLN A 263 26.75 -3.55 -18.85
C GLN A 263 27.02 -2.60 -17.68
N THR A 264 27.23 -3.23 -16.53
CA THR A 264 28.29 -2.87 -15.58
C THR A 264 29.69 -2.99 -16.20
N ARG A 265 30.62 -2.13 -15.80
CA ARG A 265 32.07 -2.41 -15.85
C ARG A 265 32.74 -1.96 -14.56
N GLY A 266 33.63 -2.81 -14.05
CA GLY A 266 34.07 -2.79 -12.65
C GLY A 266 35.04 -1.66 -12.28
N ARG A 267 35.03 -1.28 -11.00
CA ARG A 267 35.93 -0.26 -10.44
C ARG A 267 37.06 -0.92 -9.65
N GLN A 268 38.17 -1.19 -10.33
CA GLN A 268 39.43 -1.50 -9.63
C GLN A 268 39.91 -0.26 -8.85
N ARG A 269 40.62 -0.53 -7.76
CA ARG A 269 41.08 0.44 -6.75
C ARG A 269 42.54 0.82 -7.02
N PRO A 270 42.88 2.08 -7.33
CA PRO A 270 44.27 2.52 -7.38
C PRO A 270 44.79 2.94 -6.01
N GLN A 271 46.07 2.67 -5.76
CA GLN A 271 46.85 3.24 -4.67
C GLN A 271 47.16 4.71 -4.95
N SER A 272 47.45 5.49 -3.91
CA SER A 272 47.92 6.88 -4.05
C SER A 272 49.07 7.19 -3.10
N THR A 273 50.27 7.35 -3.67
CA THR A 273 51.44 7.99 -3.05
C THR A 273 51.80 9.26 -3.85
N PRO A 274 52.54 10.23 -3.26
CA PRO A 274 52.34 11.65 -3.57
C PRO A 274 53.46 12.29 -4.40
N ARG A 275 53.15 13.42 -5.07
CA ARG A 275 54.07 14.58 -5.27
C ARG A 275 53.38 15.83 -5.85
N SER A 276 53.25 16.85 -5.01
CA SER A 276 53.73 18.25 -5.18
C SER A 276 53.65 18.97 -6.55
N SER A 277 53.07 20.18 -6.60
CA SER A 277 53.81 21.46 -6.37
C SER A 277 52.98 22.76 -6.64
N SER A 278 53.15 23.77 -5.77
CA SER A 278 53.06 25.26 -5.96
C SER A 278 51.75 25.91 -6.53
N ARG A 279 51.38 27.18 -6.24
CA ARG A 279 52.09 28.33 -5.63
C ARG A 279 51.12 29.42 -5.05
N SER A 280 51.59 30.23 -4.09
CA SER A 280 51.02 31.52 -3.55
C SER A 280 49.63 31.47 -2.87
N SER A 281 49.27 32.26 -1.86
CA SER A 281 49.95 33.16 -0.87
C SER A 281 48.84 33.64 0.14
N HIS A 282 49.02 34.42 1.23
CA HIS A 282 50.15 35.12 1.86
C HIS A 282 49.84 35.42 3.37
N ILE A 283 50.87 35.77 4.15
CA ILE A 283 50.89 36.57 5.43
C ILE A 283 50.78 35.80 6.77
N SER A 284 51.45 36.37 7.78
CA SER A 284 51.91 35.80 9.05
C SER A 284 51.01 36.07 10.26
N ASP A 285 51.13 35.26 11.33
CA ASP A 285 51.77 35.73 12.58
C ASP A 285 52.01 34.64 13.64
N ASN A 286 52.99 34.88 14.52
CA ASN A 286 53.52 33.96 15.53
C ASN A 286 52.79 34.05 16.89
N ARG A 287 52.54 32.91 17.56
CA ARG A 287 52.72 32.74 19.03
C ARG A 287 52.69 31.24 19.46
N PRO A 288 53.28 30.87 20.62
CA PRO A 288 53.61 29.47 20.94
C PRO A 288 52.56 28.70 21.78
N SER A 289 52.64 27.37 21.72
CA SER A 289 51.78 26.41 22.44
C SER A 289 52.18 26.20 23.92
N PRO A 290 51.23 25.82 24.79
CA PRO A 290 51.50 25.12 26.05
C PRO A 290 51.37 23.58 25.92
N ALA A 291 51.91 22.85 26.90
CA ALA A 291 52.10 21.38 26.92
C ALA A 291 50.86 20.56 27.35
N PRO A 292 50.82 19.22 27.10
CA PRO A 292 49.68 18.36 27.41
C PRO A 292 49.71 17.70 28.82
N PRO A 293 48.55 17.33 29.40
CA PRO A 293 48.45 16.55 30.64
C PRO A 293 48.48 15.02 30.42
N PRO A 294 48.71 14.20 31.48
CA PRO A 294 49.01 12.76 31.34
C PRO A 294 47.78 11.83 31.25
N SER A 295 48.05 10.59 30.81
CA SER A 295 47.08 9.56 30.43
C SER A 295 46.45 8.77 31.60
N GLN A 296 45.11 8.69 31.65
CA GLN A 296 44.33 7.78 32.53
C GLN A 296 43.11 7.14 31.86
N THR A 297 43.25 6.56 30.65
CA THR A 297 42.09 6.10 29.84
C THR A 297 41.87 4.58 29.79
N SER A 298 42.79 3.74 30.27
CA SER A 298 42.71 2.28 30.10
C SER A 298 41.73 1.58 31.06
N SER A 299 41.64 2.01 32.32
CA SER A 299 40.82 1.36 33.37
C SER A 299 39.31 1.42 33.07
N VAL A 300 38.81 2.61 32.72
CA VAL A 300 37.37 2.87 32.52
C VAL A 300 36.80 2.11 31.31
N LEU A 301 37.61 1.89 30.26
CA LEU A 301 37.19 1.16 29.07
C LEU A 301 36.95 -0.34 29.33
N ASN A 302 37.72 -0.94 30.24
CA ASN A 302 37.55 -2.34 30.61
C ASN A 302 36.28 -2.56 31.45
N LEU A 303 36.02 -1.71 32.46
CA LEU A 303 34.75 -1.79 33.22
C LEU A 303 33.53 -1.63 32.30
N ARG A 304 33.59 -0.70 31.34
CA ARG A 304 32.47 -0.44 30.42
C ARG A 304 32.17 -1.61 29.48
N ARG A 305 33.19 -2.39 29.07
CA ARG A 305 33.00 -3.64 28.30
C ARG A 305 32.35 -4.73 29.14
N VAL A 306 32.82 -4.97 30.37
CA VAL A 306 32.27 -6.00 31.26
C VAL A 306 30.81 -5.69 31.63
N ALA A 307 30.51 -4.43 31.97
CA ALA A 307 29.13 -4.00 32.24
C ALA A 307 28.20 -4.20 31.02
N SER A 308 28.68 -3.94 29.80
CA SER A 308 27.90 -4.15 28.57
C SER A 308 27.65 -5.63 28.25
N ALA A 309 28.60 -6.51 28.56
CA ALA A 309 28.43 -7.96 28.38
C ALA A 309 27.39 -8.51 29.36
N ASN A 310 27.48 -8.13 30.65
CA ASN A 310 26.54 -8.56 31.68
C ASN A 310 25.10 -8.06 31.40
N LEU A 311 24.95 -6.85 30.85
CA LEU A 311 23.64 -6.32 30.45
C LEU A 311 23.00 -7.15 29.33
N HIS A 312 23.80 -7.57 28.34
CA HIS A 312 23.34 -8.41 27.24
C HIS A 312 22.96 -9.82 27.72
N GLU A 313 23.73 -10.42 28.65
CA GLU A 313 23.40 -11.73 29.24
C GLU A 313 22.08 -11.68 30.02
N LEU A 314 21.84 -10.61 30.80
CA LEU A 314 20.59 -10.40 31.51
C LEU A 314 19.40 -10.21 30.57
N GLN A 315 19.57 -9.48 29.46
CA GLN A 315 18.54 -9.34 28.43
C GLN A 315 18.21 -10.69 27.79
N THR A 316 19.21 -11.47 27.39
CA THR A 316 19.00 -12.82 26.83
C THR A 316 18.24 -13.73 27.80
N ARG A 317 18.57 -13.73 29.10
CA ARG A 317 17.82 -14.51 30.11
C ARG A 317 16.39 -14.04 30.29
N GLN A 318 16.13 -12.73 30.23
CA GLN A 318 14.78 -12.19 30.34
C GLN A 318 13.90 -12.60 29.14
N ASP A 319 14.48 -12.60 27.94
CA ASP A 319 13.80 -13.05 26.73
C ASP A 319 13.51 -14.57 26.77
N GLU A 320 14.45 -15.39 27.25
CA GLU A 320 14.25 -16.83 27.45
C GLU A 320 13.12 -17.14 28.47
N ILE A 321 13.08 -16.44 29.59
CA ILE A 321 12.02 -16.59 30.61
C ILE A 321 10.67 -16.21 30.00
N THR A 322 10.62 -15.12 29.24
CA THR A 322 9.40 -14.66 28.57
C THR A 322 8.92 -15.69 27.55
N LEU A 323 9.82 -16.23 26.71
CA LEU A 323 9.51 -17.27 25.73
C LEU A 323 8.95 -18.54 26.39
N LYS A 324 9.59 -19.04 27.46
CA LYS A 324 9.12 -20.21 28.22
C LYS A 324 7.77 -19.96 28.89
N SER A 325 7.47 -18.73 29.31
CA SER A 325 6.18 -18.37 29.89
C SER A 325 5.04 -18.38 28.85
N GLU A 326 5.30 -17.88 27.63
CA GLU A 326 4.33 -17.97 26.52
C GLU A 326 4.13 -19.41 26.05
N GLU A 327 5.19 -20.21 25.96
CA GLU A 327 5.09 -21.63 25.61
C GLU A 327 4.23 -22.41 26.62
N MET A 328 4.42 -22.16 27.93
CA MET A 328 3.55 -22.75 28.95
C MET A 328 2.10 -22.25 28.88
N ARG A 329 1.86 -20.98 28.50
CA ARG A 329 0.49 -20.47 28.29
C ARG A 329 -0.19 -21.19 27.12
N LEU A 330 0.49 -21.28 25.98
CA LEU A 330 -0.02 -21.97 24.79
C LEU A 330 -0.31 -23.46 25.04
N ARG A 331 0.54 -24.15 25.83
CA ARG A 331 0.28 -25.54 26.23
C ARG A 331 -0.96 -25.68 27.13
N ARG A 332 -1.24 -24.71 28.01
CA ARG A 332 -2.47 -24.70 28.83
C ARG A 332 -3.71 -24.42 27.99
N GLU A 333 -3.66 -23.42 27.11
CA GLU A 333 -4.75 -23.09 26.18
C GLU A 333 -5.08 -24.28 25.27
N ALA A 334 -4.06 -24.99 24.76
CA ALA A 334 -4.26 -26.21 23.95
C ALA A 334 -4.95 -27.34 24.74
N ALA A 335 -4.54 -27.59 25.98
CA ALA A 335 -5.15 -28.62 26.83
C ALA A 335 -6.60 -28.27 27.24
N GLU A 336 -6.91 -26.98 27.41
CA GLU A 336 -8.27 -26.51 27.68
C GLU A 336 -9.20 -26.69 26.46
N ILE A 337 -8.69 -26.42 25.25
CA ILE A 337 -9.41 -26.68 23.99
C ILE A 337 -9.68 -28.18 23.83
N GLU A 338 -8.68 -29.05 24.06
CA GLU A 338 -8.84 -30.51 23.97
C GLU A 338 -9.88 -31.03 24.99
N ALA A 339 -9.87 -30.52 26.22
CA ALA A 339 -10.87 -30.85 27.23
C ALA A 339 -12.30 -30.42 26.83
N LEU A 340 -12.46 -29.25 26.19
CA LEU A 340 -13.72 -28.77 25.65
C LEU A 340 -14.21 -29.63 24.47
N GLU A 341 -13.34 -30.05 23.57
CA GLU A 341 -13.68 -30.94 22.45
C GLU A 341 -14.12 -32.32 22.95
N LEU A 342 -13.40 -32.90 23.93
CA LEU A 342 -13.78 -34.17 24.56
C LEU A 342 -15.14 -34.07 25.28
N LYS A 343 -15.42 -32.96 25.97
CA LYS A 343 -16.72 -32.71 26.59
C LYS A 343 -17.83 -32.62 25.53
N ASN A 344 -17.67 -31.77 24.52
CA ASN A 344 -18.67 -31.61 23.45
C ASN A 344 -18.97 -32.95 22.75
N ARG A 345 -17.95 -33.80 22.56
CA ARG A 345 -18.10 -35.13 21.97
C ARG A 345 -18.86 -36.11 22.89
N ARG A 346 -18.67 -36.01 24.21
CA ARG A 346 -19.46 -36.78 25.20
C ARG A 346 -20.93 -36.34 25.17
N ASP A 347 -21.17 -35.04 25.21
CA ASP A 347 -22.53 -34.46 25.22
C ASP A 347 -23.29 -34.85 23.92
N GLN A 348 -22.60 -34.88 22.76
CA GLN A 348 -23.16 -35.39 21.50
C GLN A 348 -23.54 -36.88 21.54
N LEU A 349 -22.71 -37.73 22.14
CA LEU A 349 -23.01 -39.17 22.27
C LEU A 349 -24.18 -39.43 23.23
N GLU A 350 -24.33 -38.59 24.25
CA GLU A 350 -25.46 -38.65 25.19
C GLU A 350 -26.77 -38.20 24.54
N LEU A 351 -26.75 -37.13 23.73
CA LEU A 351 -27.88 -36.73 22.87
C LEU A 351 -28.28 -37.86 21.91
N GLN A 352 -27.33 -38.45 21.18
CA GLN A 352 -27.59 -39.60 20.28
C GLN A 352 -28.06 -40.87 20.99
N LYS A 353 -27.85 -40.98 22.31
CA LYS A 353 -28.39 -42.07 23.11
C LYS A 353 -29.85 -41.77 23.47
N MET A 354 -30.14 -40.58 23.97
CA MET A 354 -31.51 -40.14 24.29
C MET A 354 -32.42 -40.14 23.05
N GLU A 355 -31.93 -39.72 21.88
CA GLU A 355 -32.69 -39.81 20.62
C GLU A 355 -33.05 -41.25 20.25
N ARG A 356 -32.15 -42.22 20.49
CA ARG A 356 -32.43 -43.64 20.22
C ARG A 356 -33.37 -44.27 21.24
N GLU A 357 -33.29 -43.88 22.51
CA GLU A 357 -34.22 -44.33 23.55
C GLU A 357 -35.63 -43.74 23.31
N PHE A 358 -35.72 -42.48 22.87
CA PHE A 358 -36.98 -41.84 22.48
C PHE A 358 -37.61 -42.49 21.23
N LEU A 359 -36.81 -42.89 20.25
CA LEU A 359 -37.28 -43.60 19.04
C LEU A 359 -37.64 -45.08 19.26
N GLN A 360 -37.41 -45.62 20.46
CA GLN A 360 -37.74 -47.01 20.84
C GLN A 360 -38.86 -47.10 21.90
N SER A 361 -39.41 -45.95 22.31
CA SER A 361 -40.53 -45.81 23.26
C SER A 361 -41.84 -45.49 22.54
#